data_AF-A0A442SHB4-F1
#
_entry.id   AF-A0A442SHB4-F1
#
_cell.length_a   1.000
_cell.length_b   1.000
_cell.length_c   1.000
_cell.angle_alpha   90.00
_cell.angle_beta   90.00
_cell.angle_gamma   90.00
#
_symmetry.space_group_name_H-M   'P 1'
#
loop_
_entity.id
_entity.type
_entity.pdbx_description
1 polymer ?
#
loop_
_entity_poly.entity_id
_entity_poly.type
_entity_poly.pdbx_seq_one_letter_code
_entity_poly.pdbx_strand_id
1 'polypeptide(L)' 'MNRHLFHPDGRPVKVGDEVTSFRDEKAIVTGWEKTGRNRVYVTWADGGIGSEYYVSVFDLTWDKPNVRHDAQ' A
#
# COMPACT_ATOMS: atom_id res chain seq x y z
N MET A 1 -18.03 7.30 -1.62
CA MET A 1 -16.89 7.96 -0.96
C MET A 1 -15.62 7.59 -1.71
N ASN A 2 -14.89 8.56 -2.25
CA ASN A 2 -13.59 8.31 -2.90
C ASN A 2 -12.52 8.29 -1.81
N ARG A 3 -12.27 7.12 -1.24
CA ARG A 3 -11.18 6.93 -0.27
C ARG A 3 -9.84 6.93 -0.99
N HIS A 4 -8.83 7.52 -0.36
CA HIS A 4 -7.48 7.62 -0.91
C HIS A 4 -6.51 6.84 -0.03
N LEU A 5 -5.63 6.08 -0.67
CA LEU A 5 -4.58 5.32 0.00
C LEU A 5 -3.27 6.10 -0.11
N PHE A 6 -2.50 6.15 0.97
CA PHE A 6 -1.28 6.91 1.09
C PHE A 6 -0.14 6.02 1.58
N HIS A 7 1.07 6.32 1.11
CA HIS A 7 2.31 5.79 1.66
C HIS A 7 2.67 6.48 2.98
N PRO A 8 3.63 5.94 3.75
CA PRO A 8 4.12 6.55 5.00
C PRO A 8 4.73 7.95 4.83
N ASP A 9 5.27 8.26 3.65
CA ASP A 9 5.78 9.60 3.32
C ASP A 9 4.64 10.62 3.01
N GLY A 10 3.40 10.13 3.00
CA GLY A 10 2.20 10.89 2.72
C GLY A 10 1.88 11.10 1.24
N ARG A 11 2.66 10.52 0.32
CA ARG A 11 2.31 10.53 -1.10
C ARG A 11 1.11 9.59 -1.36
N PRO A 12 0.20 9.94 -2.27
CA PRO A 12 -0.88 9.04 -2.67
C PRO A 12 -0.32 7.82 -3.39
N VAL A 13 -0.89 6.64 -3.11
CA VAL A 13 -0.55 5.38 -3.78
C VAL A 13 -1.02 5.43 -5.23
N LYS A 14 -0.19 4.90 -6.12
CA LYS A 14 -0.47 4.72 -7.54
C LYS A 14 -0.22 3.27 -7.96
N VAL A 15 -0.94 2.83 -8.99
CA VAL A 15 -0.62 1.56 -9.67
C VAL A 15 0.77 1.68 -10.29
N GLY A 16 1.60 0.65 -10.10
CA GLY A 16 3.00 0.63 -10.48
C GLY A 16 3.96 1.08 -9.38
N ASP A 17 3.47 1.59 -8.25
CA ASP A 17 4.34 1.90 -7.10
C ASP A 17 4.95 0.62 -6.51
N GLU A 18 6.23 0.68 -6.18
CA GLU A 18 6.87 -0.31 -5.31
C GLU A 18 6.48 -0.06 -3.85
N VAL A 19 6.14 -1.14 -3.15
CA VAL A 19 5.86 -1.18 -1.72
C VAL A 19 6.66 -2.31 -1.08
N THR A 20 6.97 -2.15 0.21
CA THR A 20 7.75 -3.11 0.98
C THR A 20 6.89 -3.68 2.10
N SER A 21 6.83 -5.01 2.21
CA SER A 21 6.10 -5.68 3.27
C SER A 21 6.83 -5.51 4.62
N PHE A 22 6.15 -5.78 5.74
CA PHE A 22 6.78 -5.85 7.06
C PHE A 22 7.89 -6.91 7.19
N ARG A 23 8.11 -7.74 6.15
CA ARG A 23 9.20 -8.73 6.05
C ARG A 23 10.32 -8.29 5.10
N ASP A 24 10.35 -7.02 4.73
CA ASP A 24 11.31 -6.45 3.78
C ASP A 24 11.20 -7.01 2.35
N GLU A 25 10.05 -7.59 1.99
CA GLU A 25 9.80 -8.12 0.64
C GLU A 25 9.16 -7.05 -0.25
N LYS A 26 9.65 -6.93 -1.49
CA LYS A 26 9.16 -5.94 -2.46
C LYS A 26 8.00 -6.45 -3.30
N ALA A 27 6.99 -5.61 -3.47
CA ALA A 27 5.86 -5.86 -4.37
C ALA A 27 5.49 -4.60 -5.15
N ILE A 28 4.79 -4.79 -6.27
CA ILE A 28 4.28 -3.71 -7.11
C ILE A 28 2.77 -3.61 -6.94
N VAL A 29 2.27 -2.42 -6.63
CA VAL A 29 0.82 -2.16 -6.50
C VAL A 29 0.15 -2.29 -7.86
N THR A 30 -0.87 -3.14 -7.94
CA THR A 30 -1.69 -3.34 -9.15
C THR A 30 -3.11 -2.78 -9.00
N GLY A 31 -3.54 -2.47 -7.77
CA GLY A 31 -4.82 -1.81 -7.49
C GLY A 31 -5.17 -1.84 -6.00
N TRP A 32 -6.35 -1.38 -5.63
CA TRP A 32 -6.86 -1.47 -4.25
C TRP A 32 -8.38 -1.33 -4.19
N GLU A 33 -8.98 -1.90 -3.15
CA GLU A 33 -10.43 -1.89 -2.97
C GLU A 33 -10.88 -0.61 -2.26
N LYS A 34 -11.83 0.13 -2.85
CA LYS A 34 -12.34 1.40 -2.30
C LYS A 34 -13.58 1.26 -1.40
N THR A 35 -14.00 0.03 -1.10
CA THR A 35 -15.30 -0.29 -0.47
C THR A 35 -15.27 -0.30 1.08
N GLY A 36 -14.09 -0.19 1.70
CA GLY A 36 -13.96 -0.24 3.17
C GLY A 36 -13.22 -1.45 3.73
N ARG A 37 -12.88 -2.45 2.91
CA ARG A 37 -12.16 -3.65 3.35
C ARG A 37 -10.66 -3.46 3.58
N ASN A 38 -10.14 -2.26 3.31
CA ASN A 38 -8.75 -1.88 3.48
C ASN A 38 -7.77 -2.85 2.79
N ARG A 39 -8.07 -3.21 1.52
CA ARG A 39 -7.28 -4.15 0.70
C ARG A 39 -6.48 -3.45 -0.38
N VAL A 40 -5.27 -3.95 -0.63
CA VAL A 40 -4.41 -3.60 -1.77
C VAL A 40 -4.06 -4.87 -2.56
N TYR A 41 -4.04 -4.74 -3.87
CA TYR A 41 -3.62 -5.77 -4.80
C TYR A 41 -2.17 -5.48 -5.21
N VAL A 42 -1.33 -6.50 -5.12
CA VAL A 42 0.09 -6.37 -5.49
C VAL A 42 0.56 -7.58 -6.30
N THR A 43 1.59 -7.40 -7.11
CA THR A 43 2.35 -8.47 -7.73
C THR A 43 3.75 -8.52 -7.13
N TRP A 44 4.18 -9.70 -6.72
CA TRP A 44 5.50 -9.93 -6.16
C TRP A 44 6.56 -10.05 -7.26
N ALA A 45 7.82 -9.82 -6.92
CA ALA A 45 8.94 -9.87 -7.86
C ALA A 45 9.15 -11.26 -8.50
N ASP A 46 8.61 -12.31 -7.89
CA ASP A 46 8.63 -13.68 -8.43
C ASP A 46 7.62 -13.90 -9.58
N GLY A 47 6.85 -12.88 -9.95
CA GLY A 47 5.84 -12.96 -11.01
C GLY A 47 4.56 -13.66 -10.59
N GLY A 48 4.34 -13.87 -9.29
CA GLY A 48 3.11 -14.42 -8.75
C GLY A 48 1.85 -13.64 -9.15
N ILE A 49 0.73 -14.33 -9.32
CA ILE A 49 -0.57 -13.73 -9.61
C ILE A 49 -0.92 -12.71 -8.53
N GLY A 50 -1.45 -11.56 -8.96
CA GLY A 50 -1.81 -10.43 -8.11
C GLY A 50 -2.54 -10.89 -6.85
N SER A 51 -1.89 -10.70 -5.70
CA SER A 51 -2.37 -11.18 -4.40
C SER A 51 -2.98 -10.04 -3.60
N GLU A 52 -4.09 -10.33 -2.92
CA GLU A 52 -4.82 -9.35 -2.11
C GLU A 52 -4.32 -9.37 -0.66
N TYR A 53 -3.91 -8.21 -0.14
CA TYR A 53 -3.44 -8.06 1.23
C TYR A 53 -4.10 -6.88 1.94
N TYR A 54 -4.04 -6.87 3.26
CA TYR A 54 -4.35 -5.67 4.03
C TYR A 54 -3.29 -4.59 3.76
N VAL A 55 -3.73 -3.34 3.68
CA VAL A 55 -2.84 -2.18 3.44
C VAL A 55 -1.74 -2.02 4.49
N SER A 56 -1.98 -2.47 5.72
CA SER A 56 -1.00 -2.46 6.81
C SER A 56 0.17 -3.42 6.61
N VAL A 57 0.06 -4.40 5.70
CA VAL A 57 1.20 -5.25 5.33
C VAL A 57 2.34 -4.40 4.74
N PHE A 58 1.98 -3.29 4.09
CA PHE A 58 2.88 -2.39 3.37
C PHE A 58 2.95 -0.99 4.00
N ASP A 59 2.56 -0.85 5.28
CA ASP A 59 2.47 0.43 6.00
C ASP A 59 1.61 1.51 5.29
N LEU A 60 0.68 1.11 4.42
CA LEU A 60 -0.20 2.04 3.70
C LEU A 60 -1.40 2.44 4.56
N THR A 61 -1.83 3.69 4.46
CA THR A 61 -2.93 4.23 5.26
C THR A 61 -4.01 4.91 4.44
N TRP A 62 -5.25 4.76 4.88
CA TRP A 62 -6.40 5.38 4.23
C TRP A 62 -6.70 6.76 4.79
N ASP A 63 -7.05 7.69 3.89
CA ASP A 63 -7.67 8.99 4.16
C ASP A 63 -6.87 9.94 5.07
N LYS A 64 -5.74 9.49 5.61
CA LYS A 64 -4.74 10.26 6.33
C LYS A 64 -3.35 9.74 5.97
N PRO A 65 -2.44 10.59 5.47
CA PRO A 65 -1.05 10.21 5.34
C PRO A 65 -0.50 9.93 6.74
N ASN A 66 -0.01 8.72 6.98
CA ASN A 66 0.73 8.42 8.20
C ASN A 66 2.15 8.96 8.03
N VAL A 67 2.27 10.29 7.99
CA VAL A 67 3.56 10.96 8.00
C VAL A 67 4.22 10.54 9.29
N ARG A 68 5.08 9.52 9.24
CA ARG A 68 6.02 9.24 10.33
C ARG A 68 6.84 10.52 10.41
N HIS A 69 6.46 11.40 11.33
CA HIS A 69 7.37 12.38 11.85
C HIS A 69 8.43 11.54 12.56
N ASP A 70 9.45 11.10 11.82
CA ASP A 70 10.69 10.73 12.45
C ASP A 70 11.08 11.94 13.30
N ALA A 71 10.93 11.75 14.60
CA ALA A 71 11.39 12.68 15.59
C ALA A 71 12.91 12.80 15.45
N GLN A 72 13.37 14.06 15.36
CA GLN A 72 14.67 14.61 15.80
C GLN A 72 15.89 13.71 15.76
#